data_AF-A0AAD7ALL7-F1
#
_entry.id   AF-A0AAD7ALL7-F1
#
_cell.length_a   1.000
_cell.length_b   1.000
_cell.length_c   1.000
_cell.angle_alpha   90.00
_cell.angle_beta   90.00
_cell.angle_gamma   90.00
#
_symmetry.space_group_name_H-M   'P 1'
#
loop_
_entity.id
_entity.type
_entity.pdbx_description
1 polymer ?
#
loop_
_entity_poly.entity_id
_entity_poly.type
_entity_poly.pdbx_seq_one_letter_code
_entity_poly.pdbx_strand_id
1 'polypeptide(L)'
;MPKDRRKRVGGHEPSVKLVKRQFAVQDNAVEHVDIGGALEQSAVELLADSQDPQDTAPVLKKKEKQQLKREALLERLESSHSPYSKSHSRRLKRKAKEQLAGGDLDAIQMALAAVDDDAEAPELLPPDDSMTEDAPQPKQKKQKPKPGQIGEGKSAPLSKAQRKRALEMEKLRHPLILANPEFSSNPFETIRIHAQNTLLPVTRM
;
A
#
# COMPACT_ATOMS: atom_id res chain seq x y z
N MET A 1 -46.75 -36.68 21.92
CA MET A 1 -45.71 -35.66 21.71
C MET A 1 -44.69 -36.20 20.70
N PRO A 2 -44.73 -35.76 19.42
CA PRO A 2 -43.79 -36.21 18.41
C PRO A 2 -42.39 -35.66 18.72
N LYS A 3 -41.35 -36.50 18.62
CA LYS A 3 -39.96 -36.10 18.86
C LYS A 3 -39.37 -35.51 17.57
N ASP A 4 -39.04 -34.23 17.58
CA ASP A 4 -38.35 -33.55 16.47
C ASP A 4 -36.95 -34.15 16.24
N ARG A 5 -36.78 -34.80 15.09
CA ARG A 5 -35.47 -35.25 14.61
C ARG A 5 -34.74 -34.08 13.95
N ARG A 6 -33.68 -33.58 14.60
CA ARG A 6 -32.74 -32.62 13.99
C ARG A 6 -32.03 -33.28 12.79
N LYS A 7 -32.25 -32.75 11.59
CA LYS A 7 -31.46 -33.09 10.39
C LYS A 7 -30.05 -32.51 10.55
N ARG A 8 -29.03 -33.35 10.41
CA ARG A 8 -27.63 -32.91 10.30
C ARG A 8 -27.46 -32.21 8.95
N VAL A 9 -27.23 -30.90 8.97
CA VAL A 9 -26.77 -30.16 7.79
C VAL A 9 -25.27 -30.46 7.67
N GLY A 10 -24.93 -31.38 6.78
CA GLY A 10 -23.56 -31.72 6.43
C GLY A 10 -23.06 -30.80 5.33
N GLY A 11 -21.96 -30.10 5.58
CA GLY A 11 -21.16 -29.41 4.58
C GLY A 11 -21.02 -27.91 4.83
N HIS A 12 -19.77 -27.45 4.89
CA HIS A 12 -19.44 -26.03 4.78
C HIS A 12 -19.87 -25.51 3.41
N GLU A 13 -20.35 -24.27 3.33
CA GLU A 13 -20.64 -23.62 2.05
C GLU A 13 -19.36 -23.50 1.21
N PRO A 14 -19.42 -23.76 -0.11
CA PRO A 14 -18.27 -23.60 -0.98
C PRO A 14 -17.85 -22.13 -1.03
N SER A 15 -16.55 -21.87 -0.89
CA SER A 15 -15.98 -20.53 -0.93
C SER A 15 -16.39 -19.79 -2.22
N VAL A 16 -16.77 -18.52 -2.07
CA VAL A 16 -17.14 -17.61 -3.16
C VAL A 16 -16.10 -17.68 -4.29
N LYS A 17 -16.54 -18.04 -5.50
CA LYS A 17 -15.70 -18.03 -6.70
C LYS A 17 -15.39 -16.57 -7.05
N LEU A 18 -14.15 -16.15 -6.86
CA LEU A 18 -13.70 -14.82 -7.26
C LEU A 18 -13.76 -14.68 -8.78
N VAL A 19 -14.26 -13.54 -9.25
CA VAL A 19 -14.22 -13.15 -10.67
C VAL A 19 -12.76 -13.07 -11.11
N LYS A 20 -12.48 -13.56 -12.33
CA LYS A 20 -11.14 -13.55 -12.93
C LYS A 20 -10.52 -12.16 -12.79
N ARG A 21 -9.31 -12.08 -12.21
CA ARG A 21 -8.59 -10.82 -12.00
C ARG A 21 -8.42 -10.14 -13.35
N GLN A 22 -9.00 -8.94 -13.49
CA GLN A 22 -8.66 -8.05 -14.58
C GLN A 22 -7.34 -7.37 -14.21
N PHE A 23 -6.30 -7.66 -14.99
CA PHE A 23 -5.01 -7.00 -14.83
C PHE A 23 -5.12 -5.56 -15.34
N ALA A 24 -4.46 -4.62 -14.65
CA ALA A 24 -4.45 -3.20 -15.03
C ALA A 24 -3.46 -2.90 -16.18
N VAL A 25 -2.84 -3.94 -16.74
CA VAL A 25 -1.87 -3.86 -17.83
C VAL A 25 -2.65 -4.05 -19.14
N GLN A 26 -2.39 -3.19 -20.14
CA GLN A 26 -3.04 -3.33 -21.44
C GLN A 26 -2.70 -4.68 -22.05
N ASP A 27 -3.65 -5.33 -22.73
CA ASP A 27 -3.46 -6.67 -23.30
C ASP A 27 -2.28 -6.74 -24.29
N ASN A 28 -1.89 -5.60 -24.87
CA ASN A 28 -0.72 -5.47 -25.75
C ASN A 28 0.64 -5.49 -25.03
N ALA A 29 0.66 -5.36 -23.70
CA ALA A 29 1.89 -5.36 -22.88
C ALA A 29 2.09 -6.66 -22.09
N VAL A 30 1.21 -7.66 -22.27
CA VAL A 30 1.34 -8.98 -21.67
C VAL A 30 1.65 -9.98 -22.77
N GLU A 31 2.88 -10.48 -22.81
CA GLU A 31 3.23 -11.61 -23.67
C GLU A 31 2.44 -12.84 -23.22
N HIS A 32 1.71 -13.43 -24.16
CA HIS A 32 1.04 -14.71 -23.94
C HIS A 32 2.09 -15.81 -23.84
N VAL A 33 2.41 -16.23 -22.62
CA VAL A 33 3.28 -17.39 -22.41
C VAL A 33 2.42 -18.64 -22.43
N ASP A 34 2.53 -19.44 -23.48
CA ASP A 34 1.91 -20.76 -23.60
C ASP A 34 2.57 -21.73 -22.61
N ILE A 35 2.03 -21.78 -21.40
CA ILE A 35 2.45 -22.74 -20.37
C ILE A 35 1.95 -24.13 -20.79
N GLY A 36 2.77 -24.85 -21.53
CA GLY A 36 2.50 -26.23 -21.96
C GLY A 36 2.98 -26.60 -23.36
N GLY A 37 3.36 -25.63 -24.21
CA GLY A 37 3.86 -25.92 -25.57
C GLY A 37 5.13 -26.78 -25.60
N ALA A 38 5.95 -26.69 -24.54
CA ALA A 38 7.19 -27.46 -24.40
C ALA A 38 6.99 -28.92 -23.92
N LEU A 39 5.75 -29.38 -23.67
CA LEU A 39 5.51 -30.77 -23.25
C LEU A 39 5.67 -31.78 -24.39
N GLU A 40 5.52 -31.35 -25.65
CA GLU A 40 5.68 -32.22 -26.82
C GLU A 40 7.10 -32.20 -27.40
N GLN A 41 7.96 -31.28 -26.95
CA GLN A 41 9.34 -31.21 -27.37
C GLN A 41 10.17 -32.27 -26.63
N SER A 42 10.97 -33.01 -27.38
CA SER A 42 11.86 -33.99 -26.77
C SER A 42 12.90 -33.27 -25.91
N ALA A 43 13.26 -33.86 -24.76
CA ALA A 43 14.22 -33.26 -23.82
C ALA A 43 15.60 -32.95 -24.45
N VAL A 44 15.91 -33.53 -25.62
CA VAL A 44 17.15 -33.29 -26.37
C VAL A 44 17.08 -31.97 -27.17
N GLU A 45 15.92 -31.63 -27.74
CA GLU A 45 15.71 -30.35 -28.45
C GLU A 45 15.74 -29.16 -27.50
N LEU A 46 15.08 -29.29 -26.34
CA LEU A 46 15.10 -28.25 -25.29
C LEU A 46 16.53 -27.95 -24.78
N LEU A 47 17.39 -28.97 -24.76
CA LEU A 47 18.78 -28.84 -24.33
C LEU A 47 19.66 -28.13 -25.38
N ALA A 48 19.27 -28.19 -26.66
CA ALA A 48 19.97 -27.56 -27.77
C ALA A 48 19.58 -26.07 -27.92
N ASP A 49 18.31 -25.72 -27.75
CA ASP A 49 17.84 -24.32 -27.79
C ASP A 49 18.34 -23.49 -26.60
N SER A 50 18.65 -24.14 -25.46
CA SER A 50 19.21 -23.46 -24.29
C SER A 50 20.71 -23.14 -24.41
N GLN A 51 21.37 -23.52 -25.51
CA GLN A 51 22.80 -23.32 -25.76
C GLN A 51 23.11 -22.05 -26.58
N ASP A 52 22.30 -21.01 -26.43
CA ASP A 52 22.68 -19.67 -26.89
C ASP A 52 23.93 -19.17 -26.13
N PRO A 53 24.95 -18.63 -26.81
CA PRO A 53 26.29 -18.42 -26.24
C PRO A 53 26.44 -17.23 -25.28
N GLN A 54 25.35 -16.57 -24.86
CA GLN A 54 25.41 -15.36 -24.02
C GLN A 54 25.22 -15.61 -22.51
N ASP A 55 24.70 -16.77 -22.09
CA ASP A 55 24.47 -17.10 -20.67
C ASP A 55 25.29 -18.31 -20.20
N THR A 56 26.55 -18.38 -20.59
CA THR A 56 27.47 -19.32 -19.94
C THR A 56 27.87 -18.79 -18.57
N ALA A 57 27.01 -19.04 -17.57
CA ALA A 57 27.43 -19.01 -16.18
C ALA A 57 28.78 -19.74 -16.09
N PRO A 58 29.83 -19.11 -15.52
CA PRO A 58 31.17 -19.66 -15.60
C PRO A 58 31.13 -21.09 -15.08
N VAL A 59 31.70 -22.03 -15.85
CA VAL A 59 31.88 -23.42 -15.42
C VAL A 59 32.92 -23.42 -14.32
N LEU A 60 32.52 -22.94 -13.14
CA LEU A 60 33.39 -22.76 -12.00
C LEU A 60 33.86 -24.13 -11.55
N LYS A 61 35.17 -24.27 -11.41
CA LYS A 61 35.77 -25.49 -10.87
C LYS A 61 35.18 -25.73 -9.48
N LYS A 62 35.08 -27.00 -9.07
CA LYS A 62 34.52 -27.36 -7.75
C LYS A 62 35.17 -26.58 -6.60
N LYS A 63 36.47 -26.25 -6.73
CA LYS A 63 37.22 -25.42 -5.78
C LYS A 63 36.72 -23.97 -5.71
N GLU A 64 36.46 -23.33 -6.85
CA GLU A 64 35.94 -21.96 -6.92
C GLU A 64 34.52 -21.88 -6.34
N LYS A 65 33.66 -22.87 -6.65
CA LYS A 65 32.33 -22.96 -6.02
C LYS A 65 32.40 -23.12 -4.50
N GLN A 66 33.39 -23.85 -4.00
CA GLN A 66 33.60 -24.02 -2.56
C GLN A 66 34.12 -22.73 -1.90
N GLN A 67 35.01 -21.99 -2.59
CA GLN A 67 35.50 -20.70 -2.13
C GLN A 67 34.38 -19.66 -2.06
N LEU A 68 33.57 -19.53 -3.11
CA LEU A 68 32.41 -18.62 -3.12
C LEU A 68 31.41 -18.96 -2.01
N LYS A 69 31.16 -20.25 -1.76
CA LYS A 69 30.30 -20.67 -0.64
C LYS A 69 30.89 -20.29 0.72
N ARG A 70 32.21 -20.42 0.88
CA ARG A 70 32.90 -20.05 2.12
C ARG A 70 32.88 -18.54 2.33
N GLU A 71 33.14 -17.76 1.29
CA GLU A 71 33.09 -16.30 1.32
C GLU A 71 31.69 -15.79 1.63
N ALA A 72 30.66 -16.30 0.94
CA ALA A 72 29.27 -15.96 1.23
C ALA A 72 28.83 -16.33 2.66
N LEU A 73 29.40 -17.42 3.22
CA LEU A 73 29.14 -17.80 4.60
C LEU A 73 29.82 -16.82 5.57
N LEU A 74 31.06 -16.41 5.31
CA LEU A 74 31.77 -15.42 6.12
C LEU A 74 31.06 -14.08 6.11
N GLU A 75 30.64 -13.59 4.94
CA GLU A 75 29.87 -12.36 4.80
C GLU A 75 28.53 -12.44 5.57
N ARG A 76 27.86 -13.59 5.54
CA ARG A 76 26.64 -13.82 6.34
C ARG A 76 26.93 -13.82 7.83
N LEU A 77 28.06 -14.37 8.26
CA LEU A 77 28.47 -14.36 9.67
C LEU A 77 28.84 -12.96 10.13
N GLU A 78 29.62 -12.22 9.33
CA GLU A 78 30.01 -10.83 9.58
C GLU A 78 28.81 -9.90 9.64
N SER A 79 27.87 -10.01 8.70
CA SER A 79 26.62 -9.24 8.72
C SER A 79 25.71 -9.61 9.91
N SER A 80 25.73 -10.87 10.35
CA SER A 80 25.01 -11.32 11.55
C SER A 80 25.71 -10.90 12.84
N HIS A 81 27.02 -10.68 12.80
CA HIS A 81 27.82 -10.20 13.91
C HIS A 81 27.75 -8.67 13.97
N SER A 82 26.58 -8.16 14.31
CA SER A 82 26.53 -6.79 14.84
C SER A 82 27.44 -6.77 16.07
N PRO A 83 28.43 -5.86 16.15
CA PRO A 83 29.39 -5.79 17.27
C PRO A 83 28.72 -5.44 18.60
N TYR A 84 27.41 -5.17 18.57
CA TYR A 84 26.63 -4.81 19.72
C TYR A 84 25.45 -5.75 19.95
N SER A 85 25.09 -5.91 21.22
CA SER A 85 23.99 -6.77 21.63
C SER A 85 22.64 -6.37 21.01
N LYS A 86 21.69 -7.31 20.98
CA LYS A 86 20.30 -7.09 20.53
C LYS A 86 19.60 -5.91 21.23
N SER A 87 20.02 -5.59 22.47
CA SER A 87 19.54 -4.42 23.22
C SER A 87 20.05 -3.11 22.59
N HIS A 88 21.32 -3.05 22.19
CA HIS A 88 21.92 -1.87 21.58
C HIS A 88 21.32 -1.59 20.21
N SER A 89 21.12 -2.61 19.35
CA SER A 89 20.46 -2.42 18.07
C SER A 89 19.01 -1.95 18.22
N ARG A 90 18.31 -2.41 19.26
CA ARG A 90 16.97 -1.90 19.60
C ARG A 90 17.00 -0.45 20.07
N ARG A 91 18.02 -0.05 20.84
CA ARG A 91 18.23 1.35 21.25
C ARG A 91 18.54 2.25 20.06
N LEU A 92 19.41 1.83 19.14
CA LEU A 92 19.70 2.57 17.91
C LEU A 92 18.45 2.76 17.04
N LYS A 93 17.65 1.70 16.86
CA LYS A 93 16.38 1.80 16.11
C LYS A 93 15.36 2.72 16.78
N ARG A 94 15.31 2.75 18.11
CA ARG A 94 14.45 3.69 18.85
C ARG A 94 14.95 5.13 18.69
N LYS A 95 16.24 5.39 18.89
CA LYS A 95 16.85 6.71 18.67
C LYS A 95 16.62 7.22 17.25
N ALA A 96 16.87 6.38 16.23
CA ALA A 96 16.63 6.76 14.85
C ALA A 96 15.15 7.06 14.59
N LYS A 97 14.23 6.27 15.16
CA LYS A 97 12.79 6.53 15.03
C LYS A 97 12.36 7.80 15.77
N GLU A 98 12.96 8.10 16.91
CA GLU A 98 12.74 9.33 17.68
C GLU A 98 13.30 10.56 16.95
N GLN A 99 14.45 10.44 16.28
CA GLN A 99 15.01 11.51 15.43
C GLN A 99 14.10 11.82 14.23
N LEU A 100 13.57 10.80 13.55
CA LEU A 100 12.61 11.00 12.45
C LEU A 100 11.25 11.53 12.94
N ALA A 101 10.77 11.10 14.10
CA ALA A 101 9.48 11.52 14.65
C ALA A 101 9.56 12.86 15.41
N GLY A 102 10.76 13.25 15.86
CA GLY A 102 11.04 14.44 16.66
C GLY A 102 11.26 15.72 15.86
N GLY A 103 11.22 15.65 14.53
CA GLY A 103 11.21 16.84 13.69
C GLY A 103 12.59 17.39 13.31
N ASP A 104 13.59 16.53 13.06
CA ASP A 104 14.79 16.93 12.30
C ASP A 104 14.38 17.27 10.86
N LEU A 105 13.82 18.47 10.68
CA LEU A 105 13.43 19.05 9.42
C LEU A 105 14.63 19.23 8.49
N ASP A 106 15.85 19.32 9.02
CA ASP A 106 17.09 19.40 8.23
C ASP A 106 17.29 18.17 7.34
N ALA A 107 17.06 16.96 7.85
CA ALA A 107 17.20 15.75 7.04
C ALA A 107 16.14 15.69 5.92
N ILE A 108 14.95 16.24 6.17
CA ILE A 108 13.86 16.33 5.19
C ILE A 108 14.13 17.46 4.18
N GLN A 109 14.67 18.59 4.63
CA GLN A 109 15.06 19.72 3.78
C GLN A 109 16.23 19.35 2.87
N MET A 110 17.24 18.64 3.36
CA MET A 110 18.33 18.12 2.53
C MET A 110 17.85 17.09 1.51
N ALA A 111 16.92 16.20 1.88
CA ALA A 111 16.33 15.25 0.95
C ALA A 111 15.42 15.92 -0.10
N LEU A 112 14.76 17.02 0.25
CA LEU A 112 13.97 17.83 -0.69
C LEU A 112 14.87 18.64 -1.63
N ALA A 113 15.92 19.28 -1.12
CA ALA A 113 16.88 20.02 -1.92
C ALA A 113 17.58 19.11 -2.96
N ALA A 114 17.95 17.89 -2.57
CA ALA A 114 18.52 16.90 -3.49
C ALA A 114 17.54 16.41 -4.58
N VAL A 115 16.23 16.60 -4.39
CA VAL A 115 15.20 16.28 -5.40
C VAL A 115 14.88 17.49 -6.28
N ASP A 116 14.98 18.71 -5.73
CA ASP A 116 14.80 19.96 -6.48
C ASP A 116 16.00 20.25 -7.41
N ASP A 117 17.22 19.85 -7.05
CA ASP A 117 18.42 20.00 -7.89
C ASP A 117 18.42 19.08 -9.13
N ASP A 118 17.58 18.03 -9.16
CA ASP A 118 17.39 17.14 -10.33
C ASP A 118 16.24 17.60 -11.26
N ALA A 119 15.63 18.76 -10.99
CA ALA A 119 14.46 19.27 -11.70
C ALA A 119 14.68 20.67 -12.32
N GLU A 120 15.77 20.88 -13.04
CA GLU A 120 15.90 22.00 -13.98
C GLU A 120 15.54 21.58 -15.42
N ALA A 121 14.27 21.76 -15.78
CA ALA A 121 13.87 22.13 -17.14
C ALA A 121 12.50 22.84 -17.10
N PRO A 122 12.42 24.15 -17.40
CA PRO A 122 11.16 24.88 -17.47
C PRO A 122 10.64 24.90 -18.91
N GLU A 123 9.42 24.44 -19.15
CA GLU A 123 8.66 24.85 -20.34
C GLU A 123 7.32 25.48 -19.95
N LEU A 124 7.11 26.65 -20.55
CA LEU A 124 6.06 27.63 -20.32
C LEU A 124 4.82 27.34 -21.19
N LEU A 125 3.64 27.25 -20.54
CA LEU A 125 2.29 27.73 -20.99
C LEU A 125 1.68 27.11 -22.29
N PRO A 126 0.34 27.16 -22.55
CA PRO A 126 -0.67 28.13 -22.06
C PRO A 126 -2.01 27.53 -21.53
N PRO A 127 -2.93 28.39 -21.02
CA PRO A 127 -4.27 27.98 -20.59
C PRO A 127 -5.21 27.90 -21.80
N ASP A 128 -6.01 26.84 -21.89
CA ASP A 128 -7.10 26.79 -22.87
C ASP A 128 -8.41 26.28 -22.26
N ASP A 129 -9.41 27.11 -22.46
CA ASP A 129 -10.79 27.00 -22.04
C ASP A 129 -11.52 26.35 -23.23
N SER A 130 -11.92 25.08 -23.11
CA SER A 130 -12.81 24.48 -24.10
C SER A 130 -13.80 23.51 -23.47
N MET A 131 -15.02 24.02 -23.37
CA MET A 131 -16.26 23.25 -23.42
C MET A 131 -16.18 22.17 -24.51
N THR A 132 -16.39 20.91 -24.16
CA THR A 132 -16.91 19.90 -25.10
C THR A 132 -17.78 18.88 -24.38
N GLU A 133 -18.79 18.45 -25.11
CA GLU A 133 -20.06 17.95 -24.62
C GLU A 133 -20.02 16.56 -23.99
N ASP A 134 -20.91 16.42 -23.02
CA ASP A 134 -21.22 15.26 -22.20
C ASP A 134 -22.02 14.23 -23.03
N ALA A 135 -21.48 13.02 -23.18
CA ALA A 135 -22.24 11.85 -23.64
C ALA A 135 -22.20 10.75 -22.56
N PRO A 136 -23.35 10.12 -22.23
CA PRO A 136 -23.59 9.62 -20.90
C PRO A 136 -23.14 8.16 -20.75
N GLN A 137 -22.24 7.90 -19.80
CA GLN A 137 -22.04 6.54 -19.26
C GLN A 137 -22.62 6.40 -17.85
N PRO A 138 -23.25 5.24 -17.55
CA PRO A 138 -24.24 5.13 -16.49
C PRO A 138 -23.59 5.18 -15.10
N LYS A 139 -23.92 6.23 -14.35
CA LYS A 139 -23.66 6.32 -12.91
C LYS A 139 -24.32 5.14 -12.20
N GLN A 140 -23.54 4.13 -11.82
CA GLN A 140 -23.99 3.08 -10.92
C GLN A 140 -24.44 3.73 -9.61
N LYS A 141 -25.76 3.70 -9.37
CA LYS A 141 -26.39 4.22 -8.16
C LYS A 141 -25.86 3.42 -6.97
N LYS A 142 -25.00 4.03 -6.15
CA LYS A 142 -24.60 3.48 -4.86
C LYS A 142 -25.86 3.33 -4.00
N GLN A 143 -26.23 2.09 -3.71
CA GLN A 143 -27.38 1.78 -2.88
C GLN A 143 -27.14 2.33 -1.48
N LYS A 144 -28.09 3.12 -0.97
CA LYS A 144 -28.07 3.59 0.41
C LYS A 144 -28.39 2.38 1.31
N PRO A 145 -27.62 2.14 2.39
CA PRO A 145 -27.92 1.04 3.30
C PRO A 145 -29.27 1.31 3.99
N LYS A 146 -30.07 0.25 4.16
CA LYS A 146 -31.38 0.32 4.81
C LYS A 146 -31.18 0.58 6.31
N PRO A 147 -31.94 1.51 6.92
CA PRO A 147 -31.85 1.74 8.35
C PRO A 147 -32.35 0.50 9.11
N GLY A 148 -31.55 -0.02 10.05
CA GLY A 148 -31.92 -1.11 10.96
C GLY A 148 -31.06 -2.38 10.89
N GLN A 149 -30.10 -2.47 9.97
CA GLN A 149 -29.20 -3.62 9.90
C GLN A 149 -27.98 -3.42 10.83
N ILE A 150 -28.09 -3.96 12.05
CA ILE A 150 -27.00 -3.98 13.03
C ILE A 150 -25.96 -5.00 12.56
N GLY A 151 -24.73 -4.54 12.31
CA GLY A 151 -23.61 -5.39 11.87
C GLY A 151 -22.82 -4.82 10.69
N GLU A 152 -23.41 -3.91 9.92
CA GLU A 152 -22.71 -3.12 8.90
C GLU A 152 -22.34 -1.74 9.47
N GLY A 153 -21.58 -1.73 10.57
CA GLY A 153 -20.76 -0.55 10.86
C GLY A 153 -19.88 -0.24 9.65
N LYS A 154 -19.37 1.00 9.54
CA LYS A 154 -18.44 1.48 8.48
C LYS A 154 -17.20 0.56 8.36
N SER A 155 -17.36 -0.62 7.79
CA SER A 155 -16.34 -1.67 7.72
C SER A 155 -15.43 -1.46 6.51
N ALA A 156 -15.92 -0.74 5.50
CA ALA A 156 -15.11 -0.20 4.43
C ALA A 156 -14.33 1.02 4.96
N PRO A 157 -12.98 0.96 5.00
CA PRO A 157 -12.19 2.14 5.32
C PRO A 157 -12.47 3.24 4.30
N LEU A 158 -12.37 4.50 4.75
CA LEU A 158 -12.48 5.66 3.87
C LEU A 158 -11.50 5.52 2.69
N SER A 159 -11.97 5.89 1.49
CA SER A 159 -11.13 5.87 0.30
C SER A 159 -9.91 6.78 0.48
N LYS A 160 -8.81 6.55 -0.26
CA LYS A 160 -7.60 7.38 -0.16
C LYS A 160 -7.92 8.87 -0.36
N ALA A 161 -8.76 9.18 -1.35
CA ALA A 161 -9.23 10.54 -1.61
C ALA A 161 -10.07 11.12 -0.45
N GLN A 162 -10.96 10.33 0.15
CA GLN A 162 -11.74 10.77 1.31
C GLN A 162 -10.85 11.04 2.52
N ARG A 163 -9.82 10.20 2.75
CA ARG A 163 -8.84 10.41 3.81
C ARG A 163 -8.02 11.68 3.59
N LYS A 164 -7.56 11.93 2.36
CA LYS A 164 -6.82 13.15 2.02
C LYS A 164 -7.66 14.40 2.29
N ARG A 165 -8.92 14.42 1.82
CA ARG A 165 -9.87 15.52 2.09
C ARG A 165 -10.13 15.70 3.59
N ALA A 166 -10.32 14.62 4.33
CA ALA A 166 -10.50 14.69 5.79
C ALA A 166 -9.28 15.29 6.49
N LEU A 167 -8.06 14.91 6.08
CA LEU A 167 -6.82 15.47 6.63
C LEU A 167 -6.65 16.95 6.28
N GLU A 168 -6.99 17.37 5.06
CA GLU A 168 -6.95 18.78 4.65
C GLU A 168 -7.93 19.62 5.47
N MET A 169 -9.15 19.14 5.69
CA MET A 169 -10.12 19.83 6.55
C MET A 169 -9.65 19.92 8.00
N GLU A 170 -9.07 18.84 8.56
CA GLU A 170 -8.53 18.87 9.93
C GLU A 170 -7.30 19.79 10.06
N LYS A 171 -6.45 19.90 9.03
CA LYS A 171 -5.34 20.86 9.01
C LYS A 171 -5.82 22.30 9.16
N LEU A 172 -6.90 22.67 8.47
CA LEU A 172 -7.50 24.02 8.57
C LEU A 172 -8.19 24.22 9.92
N ARG A 173 -8.78 23.17 10.47
CA ARG A 173 -9.53 23.20 11.73
C ARG A 173 -8.65 23.34 12.96
N HIS A 174 -7.54 22.62 13.03
CA HIS A 174 -6.67 22.59 14.20
C HIS A 174 -6.21 23.98 14.71
N PRO A 175 -5.73 24.91 13.86
CA PRO A 175 -5.33 26.24 14.35
C PRO A 175 -6.53 27.04 14.89
N LEU A 176 -7.74 26.84 14.35
CA LEU A 176 -8.95 27.50 14.87
C LEU A 176 -9.29 27.02 16.27
N ILE A 177 -9.10 25.73 16.57
CA ILE A 177 -9.28 25.20 17.92
C ILE A 177 -8.26 25.84 18.88
N LEU A 178 -7.00 25.90 18.48
CA LEU A 178 -5.92 26.47 19.31
C LEU A 178 -6.05 27.97 19.54
N ALA A 179 -6.63 28.72 18.60
CA ALA A 179 -6.84 30.15 18.72
C ALA A 179 -7.98 30.52 19.71
N ASN A 180 -8.82 29.56 20.12
CA ASN A 180 -9.88 29.84 21.08
C ASN A 180 -9.32 30.04 22.49
N PRO A 181 -9.73 31.11 23.21
CA PRO A 181 -9.22 31.38 24.55
C PRO A 181 -9.63 30.30 25.57
N GLU A 182 -10.78 29.66 25.36
CA GLU A 182 -11.29 28.56 26.19
C GLU A 182 -10.44 27.28 26.07
N PHE A 183 -9.62 27.15 25.02
CA PHE A 183 -8.74 25.99 24.86
C PHE A 183 -7.70 25.90 25.98
N SER A 184 -7.23 27.05 26.51
CA SER A 184 -6.26 27.08 27.61
C SER A 184 -6.86 26.66 28.94
N SER A 185 -8.17 26.87 29.15
CA SER A 185 -8.84 26.53 30.41
C SER A 185 -9.38 25.09 30.38
N ASN A 186 -10.04 24.68 29.30
CA ASN A 186 -10.56 23.32 29.16
C ASN A 186 -10.42 22.78 27.71
N PRO A 187 -9.23 22.24 27.34
CA PRO A 187 -8.96 21.82 25.97
C PRO A 187 -9.89 20.68 25.52
N PHE A 188 -10.25 19.75 26.42
CA PHE A 188 -11.09 18.61 26.06
C PHE A 188 -12.53 19.01 25.77
N GLU A 189 -13.07 19.98 26.51
CA GLU A 189 -14.41 20.51 26.29
C GLU A 189 -14.47 21.32 24.99
N THR A 190 -13.49 22.19 24.75
CA THR A 190 -13.40 22.97 23.50
C THR A 190 -13.30 22.04 22.28
N ILE A 191 -12.46 21.00 22.33
CA ILE A 191 -12.35 20.01 21.25
C ILE A 191 -13.69 19.28 21.04
N ARG A 192 -14.39 18.91 22.13
CA ARG A 192 -15.67 18.21 22.07
C ARG A 192 -16.75 19.08 21.41
N ILE A 193 -16.89 20.33 21.84
CA ILE A 193 -17.86 21.29 21.27
C ILE A 193 -17.56 21.51 19.79
N HIS A 194 -16.29 21.75 19.46
CA HIS A 194 -15.89 21.95 18.07
C HIS A 194 -16.19 20.71 17.23
N ALA A 195 -15.96 19.50 17.74
CA ALA A 195 -16.26 18.26 17.03
C ALA A 195 -17.76 18.03 16.85
N GLN A 196 -18.57 18.40 17.83
CA GLN A 196 -20.03 18.34 17.72
C GLN A 196 -20.54 19.28 16.63
N ASN A 197 -19.97 20.48 16.52
CA ASN A 197 -20.37 21.46 15.52
C ASN A 197 -19.91 21.11 14.10
N THR A 198 -18.80 20.37 13.94
CA THR A 198 -18.20 20.11 12.61
C THR A 198 -18.30 18.68 12.10
N LEU A 199 -18.23 17.67 12.97
CA LEU A 199 -18.15 16.25 12.55
C LEU A 199 -19.49 15.52 12.66
N LEU A 200 -20.40 15.98 13.51
CA LEU A 200 -21.74 15.41 13.58
C LEU A 200 -22.58 16.02 12.46
N PRO A 201 -23.07 15.21 11.50
CA PRO A 201 -24.05 15.73 10.56
C PRO A 201 -25.25 16.20 11.39
N VAL A 202 -25.61 17.48 11.28
CA VAL A 202 -26.89 17.97 11.77
C VAL A 202 -27.95 17.19 11.01
N THR A 203 -28.46 16.12 11.60
CA THR A 203 -29.71 15.49 11.20
C THR A 203 -30.78 16.53 11.43
N ARG A 204 -30.96 17.42 10.45
CA ARG A 204 -32.17 18.22 10.33
C ARG A 204 -33.29 17.20 10.10
N MET A 205 -34.13 17.05 11.12
CA MET A 205 -35.40 16.35 10.99
C MET A 205 -36.34 17.12 10.07
#